data_AF-A0A9E2Y6Q6-F1
#
_entry.id   AF-A0A9E2Y6Q6-F1
#
_cell.length_a   1.000
_cell.length_b   1.000
_cell.length_c   1.000
_cell.angle_alpha   90.00
_cell.angle_beta   90.00
_cell.angle_gamma   90.00
#
_symmetry.space_group_name_H-M   'P 1'
#
loop_
_entity.id
_entity.type
_entity.pdbx_description
1 polymer ?
#
loop_
_entity_poly.entity_id
_entity_poly.type
_entity_poly.pdbx_seq_one_letter_code
_entity_poly.pdbx_strand_id
1 'polypeptide(L)'
;MQKVSPKWTRSGLVLICERCFKERIPEEDPDVAASIGDFHLRNWLKERLKADGLWGAVRAISTSCMDVCARGRVTVCIQPQTDETTVMVVDPTADREALYREIVERLPQPKLTTS
;
A
#
# COMPACT_ATOMS: atom_id res chain seq x y z
N MET A 1 14.70 -24.43 7.80
CA MET A 1 13.60 -23.45 7.68
C MET A 1 13.15 -23.05 9.08
N GLN A 2 13.05 -21.76 9.36
CA GLN A 2 12.59 -21.26 10.66
C GLN A 2 11.27 -20.52 10.47
N LYS A 3 10.23 -20.91 11.23
CA LYS A 3 8.94 -20.21 11.22
C LYS A 3 9.05 -18.94 12.08
N VAL A 4 8.56 -17.83 11.55
CA VAL A 4 8.44 -16.55 12.27
C VAL A 4 7.01 -16.05 12.17
N SER A 5 6.55 -15.32 13.18
CA SER A 5 5.18 -14.76 13.23
C SER A 5 5.25 -13.25 13.45
N PRO A 6 5.53 -12.47 12.38
CA PRO A 6 5.57 -11.02 12.49
C PRO A 6 4.19 -10.45 12.78
N LYS A 7 4.12 -9.26 13.38
CA LYS A 7 2.85 -8.65 13.84
C LYS A 7 1.76 -8.57 12.75
N TRP A 8 2.16 -8.34 11.50
CA TRP A 8 1.24 -8.18 10.37
C TRP A 8 0.58 -9.49 9.92
N THR A 9 1.00 -10.66 10.39
CA THR A 9 0.28 -11.93 10.13
C THR A 9 -1.09 -12.00 10.80
N ARG A 10 -1.44 -11.02 11.64
CA ARG A 10 -2.76 -10.93 12.28
C ARG A 10 -3.73 -9.98 11.57
N SER A 11 -3.22 -9.05 10.76
CA SER A 11 -4.05 -8.04 10.08
C SER A 11 -4.03 -8.26 8.57
N GLY A 12 -2.84 -8.22 7.95
CA GLY A 12 -2.68 -8.39 6.52
C GLY A 12 -1.53 -7.56 5.94
N LEU A 13 -1.45 -7.55 4.60
CA LEU A 13 -0.44 -6.84 3.82
C LEU A 13 -1.08 -5.81 2.90
N VAL A 14 -0.32 -4.76 2.61
CA VAL A 14 -0.59 -3.84 1.50
C VAL A 14 0.57 -3.96 0.52
N LEU A 15 0.27 -4.37 -0.70
CA LEU A 15 1.21 -4.58 -1.79
C LEU A 15 1.11 -3.43 -2.78
N ILE A 16 2.23 -2.78 -3.10
CA ILE A 16 2.27 -1.58 -3.93
C ILE A 16 3.18 -1.85 -5.12
N CYS A 17 2.66 -1.72 -6.33
CA CYS A 17 3.44 -1.95 -7.53
C CYS A 17 4.48 -0.83 -7.72
N GLU A 18 5.75 -1.15 -7.50
CA GLU A 18 6.85 -0.20 -7.65
C GLU A 18 7.15 0.08 -9.12
N ARG A 19 6.87 -0.88 -10.00
CA ARG A 19 7.05 -0.75 -11.45
C ARG A 19 6.15 0.36 -12.03
N CYS A 20 4.98 0.59 -11.42
CA CYS A 20 4.12 1.72 -11.79
C CYS A 20 4.88 3.05 -11.69
N PHE A 21 5.57 3.28 -10.57
CA PHE A 21 6.34 4.50 -10.35
C PHE A 21 7.60 4.59 -11.21
N LYS A 22 8.36 3.50 -11.30
CA LYS A 22 9.72 3.54 -11.84
C LYS A 22 9.80 3.47 -13.36
N GLU A 23 8.82 2.83 -13.99
CA GLU A 23 8.87 2.50 -15.41
C GLU A 23 7.59 2.97 -16.11
N ARG A 24 6.44 2.44 -15.69
CA ARG A 24 5.19 2.59 -16.45
C ARG A 24 4.71 4.04 -16.57
N ILE A 25 4.60 4.75 -15.44
CA ILE A 25 4.12 6.14 -15.45
C ILE A 25 5.10 7.03 -16.23
N PRO A 26 6.42 7.00 -15.98
CA PRO A 26 7.39 7.75 -16.79
C PRO A 26 7.34 7.44 -18.30
N GLU A 27 7.15 6.17 -18.68
CA GLU A 27 7.10 5.76 -20.10
C GLU A 27 5.80 6.18 -20.79
N GLU A 28 4.66 6.06 -20.11
CA GLU A 28 3.34 6.29 -20.72
C GLU A 28 2.83 7.72 -20.58
N ASP A 29 3.24 8.41 -19.51
CA ASP A 29 2.73 9.72 -19.15
C ASP A 29 3.77 10.59 -18.41
N PRO A 30 4.76 11.14 -19.15
CA PRO A 30 5.85 11.93 -18.56
C PRO A 30 5.39 13.17 -17.78
N ASP A 31 4.29 13.80 -18.21
CA ASP A 31 3.74 14.98 -17.53
C ASP A 31 3.17 14.60 -16.15
N VAL A 32 2.45 13.47 -16.07
CA VAL A 32 2.02 12.91 -14.78
C VAL A 32 3.23 12.52 -13.94
N ALA A 33 4.25 11.88 -14.51
CA ALA A 33 5.47 11.53 -13.79
C ALA A 33 6.15 12.77 -13.17
N ALA A 34 6.26 13.85 -13.94
CA ALA A 34 6.81 15.13 -13.48
C ALA A 34 5.98 15.74 -12.34
N SER A 35 4.65 15.63 -12.40
CA SER A 35 3.75 16.12 -11.33
C SER A 35 3.87 15.32 -10.03
N ILE A 36 4.16 14.02 -10.13
CA ILE A 36 4.39 13.14 -8.97
C ILE A 36 5.76 13.42 -8.34
N GLY A 37 6.78 13.66 -9.16
CA GLY A 37 8.15 13.92 -8.72
C GLY A 37 8.71 12.76 -7.89
N ASP A 38 9.37 13.07 -6.77
CA ASP A 38 9.99 12.10 -5.86
C ASP A 38 8.99 11.40 -4.92
N PHE A 39 7.69 11.63 -5.11
CA PHE A 39 6.67 11.02 -4.27
C PHE A 39 6.60 9.50 -4.49
N HIS A 40 6.62 8.74 -3.39
CA HIS A 40 6.43 7.29 -3.40
C HIS A 40 5.37 6.87 -2.38
N LEU A 41 4.29 6.26 -2.88
CA LEU A 41 3.13 5.88 -2.06
C LEU A 41 3.50 4.94 -0.90
N ARG A 42 4.41 3.99 -1.10
CA ARG A 42 4.88 3.08 -0.04
C ARG A 42 5.58 3.82 1.11
N ASN A 43 6.41 4.81 0.77
CA ASN A 43 7.13 5.60 1.77
C ASN A 43 6.14 6.48 2.55
N TRP A 44 5.23 7.14 1.84
CA TRP A 44 4.18 7.94 2.45
C TRP A 44 3.30 7.11 3.38
N LEU A 45 2.81 5.94 2.94
CA LEU A 45 2.01 5.03 3.77
C LEU A 45 2.77 4.56 5.01
N LYS A 46 4.06 4.24 4.87
CA LYS A 46 4.90 3.84 6.02
C LYS A 46 4.96 4.95 7.06
N GLU A 47 5.23 6.19 6.66
CA GLU A 47 5.33 7.30 7.61
C GLU A 47 3.97 7.66 8.21
N ARG A 48 2.88 7.58 7.43
CA ARG A 48 1.53 7.79 7.94
C ARG A 48 1.11 6.72 8.95
N LEU A 49 1.34 5.44 8.65
CA LEU A 49 1.07 4.33 9.57
C LEU A 49 1.88 4.43 10.86
N LYS A 50 3.11 4.96 10.82
CA LYS A 50 3.89 5.21 12.03
C LYS A 50 3.28 6.34 12.85
N ALA A 51 2.88 7.44 12.20
CA ALA A 51 2.27 8.59 12.88
C ALA A 51 1.01 8.18 13.66
N ASP A 52 0.22 7.24 13.12
CA ASP A 52 -1.01 6.77 13.75
C ASP A 52 -0.78 5.52 14.65
N GLY A 53 0.48 5.10 14.86
CA GLY A 53 0.83 3.97 15.73
C GLY A 53 0.47 2.58 15.17
N LEU A 54 0.11 2.49 13.89
CA LEU A 54 -0.37 1.27 13.21
C LEU A 54 0.76 0.49 12.52
N TRP A 55 1.96 1.09 12.42
CA TRP A 55 3.09 0.46 11.74
C TRP A 55 3.50 -0.85 12.41
N GLY A 56 3.58 -1.91 11.61
CA GLY A 56 3.95 -3.25 12.06
C GLY A 56 2.76 -4.19 12.17
N ALA A 57 1.61 -3.71 12.64
CA ALA A 57 0.33 -4.42 12.52
C ALA A 57 -0.17 -4.34 11.07
N VAL A 58 -0.12 -3.14 10.47
CA VAL A 58 -0.25 -2.97 9.03
C VAL A 58 1.14 -2.89 8.41
N ARG A 59 1.33 -3.60 7.30
CA ARG A 59 2.60 -3.60 6.57
C ARG A 59 2.40 -3.32 5.09
N ALA A 60 2.86 -2.14 4.67
CA ALA A 60 3.01 -1.77 3.26
C ALA A 60 4.37 -2.22 2.71
N ILE A 61 4.38 -2.94 1.59
CA ILE A 61 5.57 -3.41 0.90
C ILE A 61 5.47 -3.13 -0.61
N SER A 62 6.64 -2.94 -1.23
CA SER A 62 6.74 -2.83 -2.68
C SER A 62 6.70 -4.22 -3.31
N THR A 63 6.05 -4.33 -4.45
CA THR A 63 6.09 -5.50 -5.34
C THR A 63 6.57 -5.08 -6.72
N SER A 64 6.92 -6.07 -7.54
CA SER A 64 7.01 -5.88 -8.99
C SER A 64 5.62 -5.70 -9.62
N CYS A 65 5.55 -5.77 -10.95
CA CYS A 65 4.31 -5.74 -11.72
C CYS A 65 3.28 -6.75 -11.17
N MET A 66 2.02 -6.35 -11.12
CA MET A 66 0.87 -7.20 -10.80
C MET A 66 -0.08 -7.37 -12.02
N ASP A 67 0.35 -6.94 -13.21
CA ASP A 67 -0.36 -7.07 -14.50
C ASP A 67 -1.75 -6.40 -14.58
N VAL A 68 -2.03 -5.46 -13.69
CA VAL A 68 -3.31 -4.73 -13.61
C VAL A 68 -3.11 -3.21 -13.53
N CYS A 69 -2.11 -2.71 -14.28
CA CYS A 69 -1.75 -1.30 -14.31
C CYS A 69 -2.75 -0.49 -15.14
N ALA A 70 -3.05 0.75 -14.71
CA ALA A 70 -3.74 1.74 -15.52
C ALA A 70 -2.81 2.94 -15.78
N ARG A 71 -2.98 3.61 -16.93
CA ARG A 71 -2.15 4.75 -17.34
C ARG A 71 -2.14 5.83 -16.26
N GLY A 72 -0.95 6.30 -15.87
CA GLY A 72 -0.77 7.34 -14.84
C GLY A 72 -1.15 6.90 -13.42
N ARG A 73 -1.43 5.62 -13.18
CA ARG A 73 -1.94 5.10 -11.89
C ARG A 73 -1.03 4.02 -11.31
N VAL A 74 -1.16 3.80 -10.01
CA VAL A 74 -0.43 2.78 -9.27
C VAL A 74 -1.37 1.68 -8.83
N THR A 75 -0.99 0.43 -9.08
CA THR A 75 -1.72 -0.71 -8.54
C THR A 75 -1.39 -0.92 -7.07
N VAL A 76 -2.43 -1.05 -6.25
CA VAL A 76 -2.34 -1.42 -4.84
C VAL A 76 -3.24 -2.63 -4.57
N CYS A 77 -2.70 -3.62 -3.86
CA CYS A 77 -3.46 -4.76 -3.37
C CYS A 77 -3.49 -4.74 -1.84
N ILE A 78 -4.69 -4.82 -1.28
CA ILE A 78 -4.94 -4.96 0.16
C ILE A 78 -5.32 -6.42 0.37
N GLN A 79 -4.49 -7.13 1.14
CA GLN A 79 -4.65 -8.55 1.43
C GLN A 79 -4.85 -8.74 2.94
N PRO A 80 -6.10 -8.70 3.43
CA PRO A 80 -6.43 -9.09 4.79
C PRO A 80 -6.14 -10.57 5.04
N GLN A 81 -6.02 -10.97 6.30
CA GLN A 81 -5.86 -12.39 6.66
C GLN A 81 -7.17 -13.17 6.65
N THR A 82 -8.29 -12.50 6.96
CA THR A 82 -9.58 -13.15 7.22
C THR A 82 -10.69 -12.69 6.28
N ASP A 83 -10.36 -11.90 5.26
CA ASP A 83 -11.32 -11.27 4.36
C ASP A 83 -10.78 -11.26 2.92
N GLU A 84 -11.62 -10.91 1.96
CA GLU A 84 -11.29 -10.89 0.55
C GLU A 84 -10.19 -9.89 0.20
N THR A 85 -9.30 -10.33 -0.69
CA THR A 85 -8.25 -9.48 -1.25
C THR A 85 -8.87 -8.47 -2.21
N THR A 86 -8.49 -7.21 -2.06
CA THR A 86 -8.96 -6.12 -2.93
C THR A 86 -7.79 -5.55 -3.71
N VAL A 87 -7.96 -5.36 -5.02
CA VAL A 87 -6.95 -4.78 -5.90
C VAL A 87 -7.53 -3.53 -6.55
N MET A 88 -6.76 -2.45 -6.50
CA MET A 88 -7.20 -1.12 -6.92
C MET A 88 -6.12 -0.45 -7.76
N VAL A 89 -6.55 0.43 -8.68
CA VAL A 89 -5.67 1.39 -9.36
C VAL A 89 -5.94 2.77 -8.79
N VAL A 90 -4.91 3.45 -8.31
CA VAL A 90 -5.04 4.72 -7.58
C VAL A 90 -4.17 5.81 -8.20
N ASP A 91 -4.62 7.06 -8.10
CA ASP A 91 -3.72 8.20 -8.21
C ASP A 91 -2.84 8.22 -6.95
N PRO A 92 -1.51 8.07 -7.09
CA PRO A 92 -0.65 7.96 -5.92
C PRO A 92 -0.66 9.23 -5.06
N THR A 93 -0.99 10.39 -5.63
CA THR A 93 -1.00 11.67 -4.93
C THR A 93 -2.40 12.04 -4.45
N ALA A 94 -3.40 12.03 -5.33
CA ALA A 94 -4.75 12.50 -5.02
C ALA A 94 -5.52 11.50 -4.13
N ASP A 95 -5.34 10.19 -4.34
CA ASP A 95 -6.13 9.16 -3.66
C ASP A 95 -5.46 8.65 -2.37
N ARG A 96 -4.24 9.10 -2.04
CA ARG A 96 -3.42 8.53 -0.95
C ARG A 96 -4.12 8.48 0.42
N GLU A 97 -4.88 9.52 0.76
CA GLU A 97 -5.61 9.61 2.03
C GLU A 97 -6.87 8.72 2.01
N ALA A 98 -7.54 8.60 0.87
CA ALA A 98 -8.67 7.69 0.72
C ALA A 98 -8.21 6.23 0.80
N LEU A 99 -7.13 5.90 0.10
CA LEU A 99 -6.48 4.59 0.18
C LEU A 99 -6.03 4.29 1.62
N TYR A 100 -5.48 5.26 2.34
CA TYR A 100 -5.09 5.06 3.73
C TYR A 100 -6.27 4.67 4.62
N ARG A 101 -7.42 5.36 4.48
CA ARG A 101 -8.63 5.01 5.22
C ARG A 101 -9.09 3.59 4.90
N GLU A 102 -9.15 3.25 3.62
CA GLU A 102 -9.51 1.90 3.16
C GLU A 102 -8.60 0.83 3.78
N ILE A 103 -7.28 1.08 3.81
CA ILE A 103 -6.31 0.17 4.43
C ILE A 103 -6.58 -0.03 5.92
N VAL A 104 -6.82 1.05 6.66
CA VAL A 104 -7.04 0.98 8.12
C VAL A 104 -8.38 0.34 8.47
N GLU A 105 -9.41 0.58 7.66
CA GLU A 105 -10.73 -0.04 7.81
C GLU A 105 -10.67 -1.55 7.54
N ARG A 106 -9.95 -1.97 6.48
CA ARG A 106 -9.87 -3.38 6.08
C ARG A 106 -8.83 -4.22 6.81
N LEU A 107 -7.79 -3.61 7.35
CA LEU A 107 -6.74 -4.31 8.08
C LEU A 107 -6.91 -4.05 9.58
N PRO A 108 -7.82 -4.80 10.24
CA PRO A 108 -8.17 -4.55 11.62
C PRO A 108 -6.93 -4.61 12.50
N GLN A 109 -6.84 -3.63 13.40
CA GLN A 109 -5.84 -3.66 14.44
C GLN A 109 -6.20 -4.76 15.44
N PRO A 110 -5.23 -5.51 15.97
CA PRO A 110 -5.49 -6.26 17.19
C PRO A 110 -6.00 -5.26 18.22
N LYS A 111 -7.25 -5.38 18.66
CA LYS A 111 -7.75 -4.62 19.81
C LYS A 111 -6.68 -4.80 20.89
N LEU A 112 -6.13 -3.69 21.40
CA LEU A 112 -5.39 -3.74 22.66
C LEU A 112 -6.39 -4.32 23.66
N THR A 113 -6.25 -5.62 23.97
CA THR A 113 -6.82 -6.18 25.18
C THR A 113 -6.16 -5.40 26.31
N THR A 114 -6.87 -4.39 26.81
CA THR A 114 -6.65 -3.86 28.15
C THR A 114 -6.85 -5.04 29.09
N SER A 115 -5.75 -5.62 29.54
CA SER A 115 -5.69 -6.45 30.73
C SER A 115 -5.92 -5.62 31.97
#